data_AF-A0A1E3Y0L1-F1
#
_entry.id   AF-A0A1E3Y0L1-F1
#
_cell.length_a   1.000
_cell.length_b   1.000
_cell.length_c   1.000
_cell.angle_alpha   90.00
_cell.angle_beta   90.00
_cell.angle_gamma   90.00
#
_symmetry.space_group_name_H-M   'P 1'
#
loop_
_entity.id
_entity.type
_entity.pdbx_description
1 polymer ?
#
loop_
_entity_poly.entity_id
_entity_poly.type
_entity_poly.pdbx_seq_one_letter_code
_entity_poly.pdbx_strand_id
1 'polypeptide(L)'
;MEYFNTAFGGFAPHQDKDGAVKFALNAILMDNRVQELSELVVDGNPLGGIEGEPGWILERRDVADDNKIAYLNWPKGARFMASVDEQVFRLQHSQCFMSRDAFIKYLMPAIDAYISADPSRATAPAVIALRKAIA
;
A
#
# COMPACT_ATOMS: atom_id res chain seq x y z
N MET A 1 -1.61 12.57 -6.48
CA MET A 1 -0.22 13.07 -6.58
C MET A 1 0.17 14.02 -5.44
N GLU A 2 -0.75 14.81 -4.87
CA GLU A 2 -0.39 15.74 -3.77
C GLU A 2 0.17 15.04 -2.53
N TYR A 3 -0.40 13.89 -2.13
CA TYR A 3 0.08 13.14 -0.97
C TYR A 3 1.50 12.62 -1.14
N PHE A 4 1.93 12.30 -2.37
CA PHE A 4 3.29 11.81 -2.62
C PHE A 4 4.38 12.83 -2.44
N ASN A 5 4.15 14.05 -2.91
CA ASN A 5 5.17 15.09 -2.77
C ASN A 5 5.43 15.34 -1.28
N THR A 6 4.36 15.35 -0.48
CA THR A 6 4.45 15.48 0.97
C THR A 6 5.05 14.25 1.64
N ALA A 7 4.64 13.04 1.25
CA ALA A 7 5.04 11.79 1.91
C ALA A 7 6.45 11.31 1.53
N PHE A 8 6.84 11.48 0.26
CA PHE A 8 8.03 10.85 -0.33
C PHE A 8 8.96 11.82 -1.07
N GLY A 9 8.65 13.13 -1.06
CA GLY A 9 9.47 14.15 -1.73
C GLY A 9 9.38 14.12 -3.26
N GLY A 10 8.42 13.39 -3.82
CA GLY A 10 8.23 13.25 -5.26
C GLY A 10 7.79 11.85 -5.69
N PHE A 11 7.58 11.69 -6.99
CA PHE A 11 7.36 10.42 -7.65
C PHE A 11 8.07 10.41 -9.00
N ALA A 12 9.04 9.52 -9.19
CA ALA A 12 9.79 9.39 -10.43
C ALA A 12 9.53 8.01 -11.06
N PRO A 13 8.47 7.86 -11.89
CA PRO A 13 8.03 6.57 -12.45
C PRO A 13 9.13 5.75 -13.16
N HIS A 14 10.14 6.44 -13.69
CA HIS A 14 11.24 5.89 -14.48
C HIS A 14 12.48 5.52 -13.64
N GLN A 15 12.46 5.75 -12.33
CA GLN A 15 13.61 5.52 -11.43
C GLN A 15 13.21 4.79 -10.14
N ASP A 16 12.01 5.04 -9.64
CA ASP A 16 11.56 4.59 -8.33
C ASP A 16 11.37 3.06 -8.30
N LYS A 17 12.23 2.37 -7.53
CA LYS A 17 12.12 0.92 -7.26
C LYS A 17 10.88 0.55 -6.44
N ASP A 18 10.36 1.52 -5.70
CA ASP A 18 9.16 1.47 -4.89
C ASP A 18 7.96 2.13 -5.59
N GLY A 19 8.06 2.34 -6.91
CA GLY A 19 7.06 3.07 -7.67
C GLY A 19 5.65 2.48 -7.55
N ALA A 20 5.53 1.15 -7.59
CA ALA A 20 4.24 0.45 -7.50
C ALA A 20 3.54 0.66 -6.14
N VAL A 21 4.26 0.52 -5.03
CA VAL A 21 3.67 0.69 -3.68
C VAL A 21 3.27 2.13 -3.44
N LYS A 22 4.11 3.08 -3.87
CA LYS A 22 3.75 4.49 -3.87
C LYS A 22 2.45 4.63 -4.65
N PHE A 23 2.44 4.29 -5.93
CA PHE A 23 1.27 4.44 -6.82
C PHE A 23 -0.04 3.96 -6.17
N ALA A 24 -0.06 2.71 -5.71
CA ALA A 24 -1.22 2.10 -5.07
C ALA A 24 -1.67 2.88 -3.83
N LEU A 25 -0.75 3.26 -2.93
CA LEU A 25 -1.10 4.02 -1.73
C LEU A 25 -1.73 5.37 -2.06
N ASN A 26 -1.23 6.13 -3.05
CA ASN A 26 -1.86 7.40 -3.41
C ASN A 26 -3.24 7.20 -4.04
N ALA A 27 -3.43 6.17 -4.87
CA ALA A 27 -4.74 5.88 -5.46
C ALA A 27 -5.76 5.61 -4.34
N ILE A 28 -5.43 4.70 -3.42
CA ILE A 28 -6.24 4.38 -2.25
C ILE A 28 -6.60 5.62 -1.42
N LEU A 29 -5.62 6.50 -1.16
CA LEU A 29 -5.82 7.70 -0.35
C LEU A 29 -6.63 8.77 -1.08
N MET A 30 -6.46 8.91 -2.39
CA MET A 30 -7.28 9.81 -3.21
C MET A 30 -8.75 9.35 -3.24
N ASP A 31 -8.99 8.05 -3.21
CA ASP A 31 -10.34 7.46 -3.19
C ASP A 31 -10.93 7.38 -1.77
N ASN A 32 -10.22 7.87 -0.74
CA ASN A 32 -10.62 7.80 0.67
C ASN A 32 -10.88 6.36 1.17
N ARG A 33 -10.13 5.38 0.65
CA ARG A 33 -10.26 3.94 0.96
C ARG A 33 -9.41 3.51 2.16
N VAL A 34 -9.26 4.39 3.15
CA VAL A 34 -8.42 4.12 4.36
C VAL A 34 -8.95 2.95 5.18
N GLN A 35 -10.26 2.71 5.16
CA GLN A 35 -10.86 1.56 5.84
C GLN A 35 -10.29 0.24 5.31
N GLU A 36 -10.18 0.10 3.98
CA GLU A 36 -9.61 -1.09 3.35
C GLU A 36 -8.13 -1.27 3.72
N LEU A 37 -7.34 -0.18 3.81
CA LEU A 37 -5.97 -0.28 4.33
C LEU A 37 -5.93 -0.79 5.77
N SER A 38 -6.85 -0.32 6.62
CA SER A 38 -6.92 -0.75 8.02
C SER A 38 -7.22 -2.23 8.17
N GLU A 39 -8.00 -2.79 7.25
CA GLU A 39 -8.31 -4.22 7.19
C GLU A 39 -7.17 -5.02 6.57
N LEU A 40 -6.58 -4.51 5.48
CA LEU A 40 -5.50 -5.15 4.75
C LEU A 40 -4.27 -5.39 5.64
N VAL A 41 -3.94 -4.48 6.56
CA VAL A 41 -2.75 -4.65 7.43
C VAL A 41 -2.95 -5.64 8.58
N VAL A 42 -4.15 -6.19 8.79
CA VAL A 42 -4.45 -7.10 9.89
C VAL A 42 -4.37 -8.54 9.41
N ASP A 43 -3.37 -9.29 9.87
CA ASP A 43 -3.23 -10.71 9.52
C ASP A 43 -4.52 -11.50 9.86
N GLY A 44 -4.94 -12.37 8.95
CA GLY A 44 -6.16 -13.17 9.06
C GLY A 44 -7.47 -12.41 8.77
N ASN A 45 -7.42 -11.12 8.44
CA ASN A 45 -8.59 -10.40 7.95
C ASN A 45 -9.01 -10.95 6.55
N PRO A 46 -10.31 -11.14 6.27
CA PRO A 46 -10.76 -11.62 4.95
C PRO A 46 -10.31 -10.78 3.75
N LEU A 47 -10.04 -9.48 3.95
CA LEU A 47 -9.50 -8.62 2.91
C LEU A 47 -8.00 -8.91 2.72
N GLY A 48 -7.70 -9.70 1.68
CA GLY A 48 -6.35 -10.06 1.26
C GLY A 48 -5.75 -9.12 0.21
N GLY A 49 -6.56 -8.27 -0.44
CA GLY A 49 -6.07 -7.36 -1.47
C GLY A 49 -7.01 -6.22 -1.77
N ILE A 50 -6.44 -5.13 -2.27
CA ILE A 50 -7.11 -3.92 -2.72
C ILE A 50 -6.68 -3.68 -4.16
N GLU A 51 -7.62 -3.48 -5.06
CA GLU A 51 -7.35 -3.14 -6.45
C GLU A 51 -8.18 -1.95 -6.91
N GLY A 52 -7.80 -1.37 -8.05
CA GLY A 52 -8.54 -0.27 -8.64
C GLY A 52 -8.01 0.18 -9.99
N GLU A 53 -8.70 1.16 -10.56
CA GLU A 53 -8.33 1.78 -11.83
C GLU A 53 -7.13 2.73 -11.66
N PRO A 54 -6.22 2.82 -12.64
CA PRO A 54 -6.32 2.22 -13.97
C PRO A 54 -5.56 0.87 -14.06
N GLY A 55 -5.70 -0.01 -13.07
CA GLY A 55 -5.03 -1.31 -13.02
C GLY A 55 -3.85 -1.32 -12.05
N TRP A 56 -4.14 -1.34 -10.76
CA TRP A 56 -3.16 -1.54 -9.70
C TRP A 56 -3.70 -2.48 -8.63
N ILE A 57 -2.80 -3.17 -7.94
CA ILE A 57 -3.13 -4.11 -6.87
C ILE A 57 -2.19 -3.86 -5.69
N LEU A 58 -2.72 -3.95 -4.48
CA LEU A 58 -1.99 -4.05 -3.23
C LEU A 58 -2.51 -5.25 -2.45
N GLU A 59 -1.67 -6.25 -2.26
CA GLU A 59 -2.04 -7.57 -1.71
C GLU A 59 -1.25 -7.88 -0.44
N ARG A 60 -1.90 -8.54 0.54
CA ARG A 60 -1.29 -9.14 1.72
C ARG A 60 -1.22 -10.65 1.55
N ARG A 61 -0.05 -11.20 1.88
CA ARG A 61 0.14 -12.63 2.19
C ARG A 61 0.12 -12.84 3.70
N ASP A 62 -0.78 -13.70 4.18
CA ASP A 62 -0.90 -14.05 5.60
C ASP A 62 0.24 -14.94 6.11
N VAL A 63 0.47 -14.96 7.44
CA VAL A 63 1.50 -15.81 8.08
C VAL A 63 1.23 -17.28 7.81
N ALA A 64 -0.04 -17.67 7.87
CA ALA A 64 -0.46 -19.04 7.64
C ALA A 64 -0.24 -19.50 6.18
N ASP A 65 0.06 -18.56 5.27
CA ASP A 65 0.02 -18.77 3.83
C ASP A 65 1.41 -18.82 3.18
N ASP A 66 2.50 -18.74 3.96
CA ASP A 66 3.89 -18.66 3.48
C ASP A 66 4.31 -19.82 2.54
N ASN A 67 3.55 -20.93 2.53
CA ASN A 67 3.79 -22.11 1.70
C ASN A 67 2.63 -22.50 0.77
N LYS A 68 1.62 -21.62 0.60
CA LYS A 68 0.53 -21.90 -0.34
C LYS A 68 1.00 -21.71 -1.78
N ILE A 69 0.45 -22.54 -2.68
CA ILE A 69 0.78 -22.55 -4.12
C ILE A 69 0.66 -21.15 -4.74
N ALA A 70 -0.36 -20.37 -4.33
CA ALA A 70 -0.61 -19.02 -4.81
C ALA A 70 0.58 -18.05 -4.59
N TYR A 71 1.43 -18.32 -3.58
CA TYR A 71 2.53 -17.44 -3.18
C TYR A 71 3.92 -18.03 -3.40
N LEU A 72 4.04 -19.11 -4.17
CA LEU A 72 5.33 -19.77 -4.42
C LEU A 72 6.37 -18.85 -5.07
N ASN A 73 5.91 -17.87 -5.84
CA ASN A 73 6.78 -16.91 -6.54
C ASN A 73 7.11 -15.67 -5.68
N TRP A 74 6.54 -15.55 -4.48
CA TRP A 74 6.84 -14.43 -3.60
C TRP A 74 8.21 -14.64 -2.95
N PRO A 75 9.08 -13.61 -2.88
CA PRO A 75 10.34 -13.71 -2.17
C PRO A 75 10.12 -14.12 -0.71
N LYS A 76 11.04 -14.91 -0.16
CA LYS A 76 11.00 -15.32 1.25
C LYS A 76 10.88 -14.10 2.17
N GLY A 77 9.91 -14.13 3.08
CA GLY A 77 9.65 -13.03 4.02
C GLY A 77 8.85 -11.86 3.44
N ALA A 78 8.48 -11.88 2.15
CA ALA A 78 7.53 -10.92 1.61
C ALA A 78 6.13 -11.14 2.22
N ARG A 79 5.50 -10.07 2.64
CA ARG A 79 4.17 -10.04 3.27
C ARG A 79 3.19 -9.18 2.51
N PHE A 80 3.69 -8.25 1.72
CA PHE A 80 2.90 -7.40 0.85
C PHE A 80 3.48 -7.39 -0.55
N MET A 81 2.61 -7.24 -1.54
CA MET A 81 2.96 -7.03 -2.93
C MET A 81 2.13 -5.87 -3.47
N ALA A 82 2.78 -4.92 -4.13
CA ALA A 82 2.10 -3.92 -4.93
C ALA A 82 2.44 -4.13 -6.40
N SER A 83 1.46 -4.05 -7.28
CA SER A 83 1.66 -4.08 -8.73
C SER A 83 0.85 -3.02 -9.45
N VAL A 84 1.33 -2.61 -10.62
CA VAL A 84 0.64 -1.71 -11.55
C VAL A 84 0.72 -2.33 -12.95
N ASP A 85 -0.40 -2.35 -13.67
CA ASP A 85 -0.46 -2.82 -15.04
C ASP A 85 0.35 -1.90 -15.97
N GLU A 86 1.43 -2.45 -16.53
CA GLU A 86 2.33 -1.73 -17.44
C GLU A 86 1.66 -1.29 -18.75
N GLN A 87 0.57 -1.94 -19.15
CA GLN A 87 -0.19 -1.55 -20.34
C GLN A 87 -0.94 -0.24 -20.12
N VAL A 88 -1.24 0.08 -18.87
CA VAL A 88 -2.06 1.25 -18.52
C VAL A 88 -1.22 2.36 -17.89
N PHE A 89 -0.24 2.02 -17.04
CA PHE A 89 0.71 2.98 -16.50
C PHE A 89 2.11 2.38 -16.41
N ARG A 90 3.01 2.84 -17.30
CA ARG A 90 4.37 2.30 -17.37
C ARG A 90 5.25 2.82 -16.22
N LEU A 91 5.61 1.90 -15.32
CA LEU A 91 6.66 2.09 -14.30
C LEU A 91 7.93 1.34 -14.71
N GLN A 92 9.10 1.85 -14.32
CA GLN A 92 10.36 1.10 -14.43
C GLN A 92 10.35 -0.17 -13.57
N HIS A 93 9.62 -0.12 -12.46
CA HIS A 93 9.41 -1.23 -11.52
C HIS A 93 7.92 -1.33 -11.23
N SER A 94 7.22 -2.12 -12.04
CA SER A 94 5.75 -2.33 -11.98
C SER A 94 5.30 -3.22 -10.83
N GLN A 95 6.22 -3.94 -10.18
CA GLN A 95 5.94 -4.80 -9.03
C GLN A 95 6.94 -4.56 -7.91
N CYS A 96 6.44 -4.56 -6.66
CA CYS A 96 7.24 -4.38 -5.46
C CYS A 96 6.79 -5.36 -4.37
N PHE A 97 7.71 -6.23 -3.91
CA PHE A 97 7.49 -7.12 -2.78
C PHE A 97 8.14 -6.57 -1.52
N MET A 98 7.44 -6.65 -0.39
CA MET A 98 7.86 -6.00 0.85
C MET A 98 7.58 -6.90 2.05
N SER A 99 8.45 -6.86 3.07
CA SER A 99 8.08 -7.33 4.41
C SER A 99 7.04 -6.39 5.03
N ARG A 100 6.43 -6.80 6.16
CA ARG A 100 5.52 -5.94 6.91
C ARG A 100 6.18 -4.63 7.32
N ASP A 101 7.39 -4.71 7.89
CA ASP A 101 8.14 -3.52 8.35
C ASP A 101 8.47 -2.57 7.20
N ALA A 102 8.84 -3.12 6.04
CA ALA A 102 9.10 -2.32 4.85
C ALA A 102 7.83 -1.63 4.35
N PHE A 103 6.70 -2.32 4.33
CA PHE A 103 5.42 -1.74 3.93
C PHE A 103 4.97 -0.61 4.88
N ILE A 104 5.11 -0.80 6.19
CA ILE A 104 4.76 0.21 7.20
C ILE A 104 5.57 1.51 7.00
N LYS A 105 6.84 1.41 6.58
CA LYS A 105 7.68 2.58 6.26
C LYS A 105 7.15 3.44 5.10
N TYR A 106 6.37 2.86 4.18
CA TYR A 106 5.69 3.62 3.13
C TYR A 106 4.32 4.13 3.59
N LEU A 107 3.59 3.28 4.32
CA LEU A 107 2.25 3.57 4.77
C LEU A 107 2.20 4.75 5.75
N MET A 108 3.11 4.80 6.74
CA MET A 108 3.09 5.84 7.77
C MET A 108 3.21 7.26 7.17
N PRO A 109 4.24 7.59 6.36
CA PRO A 109 4.33 8.90 5.73
C PRO A 109 3.15 9.23 4.82
N ALA A 110 2.59 8.24 4.11
CA ALA A 110 1.43 8.45 3.26
C ALA A 110 0.18 8.84 4.06
N ILE A 111 -0.04 8.20 5.21
CA ILE A 111 -1.14 8.54 6.12
C ILE A 111 -0.90 9.89 6.81
N ASP A 112 0.35 10.20 7.19
CA ASP A 112 0.70 11.52 7.72
C ASP A 112 0.39 12.63 6.71
N ALA A 113 0.73 12.44 5.43
CA ALA A 113 0.39 13.38 4.36
C ALA A 113 -1.13 13.48 4.14
N TYR A 114 -1.85 12.36 4.18
CA TYR A 114 -3.30 12.31 4.05
C TYR A 114 -4.04 13.10 5.14
N ILE A 115 -3.56 12.99 6.38
CA ILE A 115 -4.07 13.74 7.54
C ILE A 115 -3.64 15.21 7.46
N SER A 116 -2.41 15.49 7.05
CA SER A 116 -1.92 16.88 6.97
C SER A 116 -2.72 17.72 5.97
N ALA A 117 -3.22 17.11 4.91
CA ALA A 117 -4.08 17.79 3.94
C ALA A 117 -5.48 18.14 4.47
N ASP A 118 -5.97 17.41 5.48
CA ASP A 118 -7.22 17.68 6.17
C ASP A 118 -7.17 17.08 7.59
N PRO A 119 -6.79 17.90 8.59
CA PRO A 119 -6.57 17.43 9.96
C PRO A 119 -7.78 16.78 10.62
N SER A 120 -9.01 17.02 10.13
CA SER A 120 -10.22 16.38 10.66
C SER A 120 -10.19 14.85 10.50
N ARG A 121 -9.42 14.35 9.53
CA ARG A 121 -9.21 12.91 9.28
C ARG A 121 -8.46 12.22 10.40
N ALA A 122 -7.70 12.94 11.22
CA ALA A 122 -6.95 12.36 12.34
C ALA A 122 -7.86 11.59 13.32
N THR A 123 -9.11 12.02 13.46
CA THR A 123 -10.11 11.40 14.33
C THR A 123 -11.03 10.43 13.61
N ALA A 124 -10.83 10.19 12.31
CA ALA A 124 -11.64 9.25 11.55
C ALA A 124 -11.44 7.81 12.09
N PRO A 125 -12.50 7.02 12.30
CA PRO A 125 -12.38 5.66 12.84
C PRO A 125 -11.40 4.77 12.07
N ALA A 126 -11.41 4.85 10.72
CA ALA A 126 -10.51 4.09 9.86
C ALA A 126 -9.02 4.46 10.08
N VAL A 127 -8.72 5.75 10.27
CA VAL A 127 -7.35 6.22 10.53
C VAL A 127 -6.88 5.74 11.92
N ILE A 128 -7.75 5.82 12.92
CA ILE A 128 -7.46 5.33 14.27
C ILE A 128 -7.21 3.82 14.26
N ALA A 129 -8.08 3.06 13.58
CA ALA A 129 -7.94 1.61 13.43
C ALA A 129 -6.63 1.24 12.74
N LEU A 130 -6.30 1.92 11.64
CA LEU A 130 -5.05 1.71 10.91
C LEU A 130 -3.83 1.98 11.79
N ARG A 131 -3.78 3.10 12.50
CA ARG A 131 -2.68 3.44 13.41
C ARG A 131 -2.50 2.41 14.51
N LYS A 132 -3.60 1.91 15.07
CA LYS A 132 -3.57 0.84 16.08
C LYS A 132 -3.07 -0.49 15.51
N ALA A 133 -3.36 -0.79 14.24
CA ALA A 133 -2.96 -2.04 13.61
C ALA A 133 -1.47 -2.08 13.18
N ILE A 134 -0.81 -0.92 13.10
CA ILE A 134 0.60 -0.80 12.68
C ILE A 134 1.54 -0.32 13.80
N ALA A 135 1.00 -0.03 15.00
CA ALA A 135 1.75 0.28 16.21
C ALA A 135 2.27 -0.98 16.88
#